data_AF-A0A1S1LX97-F1
#
_entry.id   AF-A0A1S1LX97-F1
#
_cell.length_a   1.000
_cell.length_b   1.000
_cell.length_c   1.000
_cell.angle_alpha   90.00
_cell.angle_beta   90.00
_cell.angle_gamma   90.00
#
_symmetry.space_group_name_H-M   'P 1'
#
loop_
_entity.id
_entity.type
_entity.pdbx_description
1 polymer ?
#
loop_
_entity_poly.entity_id
_entity_poly.type
_entity_poly.pdbx_seq_one_letter_code
_entity_poly.pdbx_strand_id
1 'polypeptide(L)'
;MTNPLRDKRDKRLPRIAGPCSLVIFGVTGDLARKKLMPAIYDLANRGLLPPSFALVGFARRDWANEDFGQIVLDAVKEHSRTPFRQHVWDRLAEGIRFVQGSFDDDEAFEQLKKTLQTLDEERGTGGNHAFYLSIPPKAFPTVCEQLSKSRLAQPVDGAWRRVVIEKPFGHDLQSARELNAVVNEVFPEESVFRIDHYLGKETVQNILALRFANQLFDPIWNAHFVDHVQITMAEDIGLGGRAGYYDGIGAARDVIQNHLLQLLAFTAMEEPINFSPAELQAEKIKVLSATRLAEPLAETTARGQYGPGWQGSQQVPGLLEEEGFSKTSTTETFAAITLEVDSRRWAGVPFYLRTGKRLGRRVTEIALVFKRAPHLPFDSTMTEELGANALVIRVQPDEGVTLRFGSKVPGTAMEVRDVNMDFSYEQAFTEESPEAYERLILDVLLGEPSLFPVNAEVELSWRILDPALDFWASEGKPETYESGTWGPQSAFDMLARTGRDWRRP
;
A
#
# COMPACT_ATOMS: atom_id res chain seq x y z
N MET A 1 19.50 -0.60 -35.31
CA MET A 1 18.90 -1.91 -35.64
C MET A 1 18.39 -2.53 -34.35
N THR A 2 17.10 -2.84 -34.27
CA THR A 2 16.47 -3.48 -33.10
C THR A 2 16.93 -4.93 -33.04
N ASN A 3 17.55 -5.37 -31.94
CA ASN A 3 18.03 -6.74 -31.79
C ASN A 3 16.83 -7.72 -31.82
N PRO A 4 16.71 -8.63 -32.81
CA PRO A 4 15.57 -9.53 -32.95
C PRO A 4 15.46 -10.56 -31.82
N LEU A 5 16.49 -10.73 -30.99
CA LEU A 5 16.48 -11.56 -29.77
C LEU A 5 16.01 -10.80 -28.51
N ARG A 6 15.83 -9.48 -28.60
CA ARG A 6 15.23 -8.64 -27.53
C ARG A 6 13.84 -8.20 -27.99
N ASP A 7 12.91 -9.14 -28.11
CA ASP A 7 11.50 -8.78 -28.19
C ASP A 7 11.09 -8.20 -26.83
N LYS A 8 10.57 -6.97 -26.80
CA LYS A 8 10.06 -6.35 -25.56
C LYS A 8 8.92 -7.17 -24.93
N ARG A 9 8.33 -8.10 -25.67
CA ARG A 9 7.28 -9.03 -25.21
C ARG A 9 7.83 -10.38 -24.71
N ASP A 10 9.14 -10.64 -24.83
CA ASP A 10 9.73 -11.88 -24.29
C ASP A 10 9.75 -11.82 -22.77
N LYS A 11 8.77 -12.49 -22.15
CA LYS A 11 8.57 -12.52 -20.70
C LYS A 11 9.72 -13.21 -19.94
N ARG A 12 10.65 -13.88 -20.64
CA ARG A 12 11.86 -14.47 -20.03
C ARG A 12 12.96 -13.44 -19.80
N LEU A 13 12.89 -12.29 -20.47
CA LEU A 13 13.84 -11.20 -20.27
C LEU A 13 13.31 -10.29 -19.15
N PRO A 14 14.04 -10.15 -18.03
CA PRO A 14 13.64 -9.21 -17.00
C PRO A 14 13.63 -7.79 -17.56
N ARG A 15 12.65 -6.99 -17.13
CA ARG A 15 12.61 -5.56 -17.47
C ARG A 15 13.66 -4.84 -16.64
N ILE A 16 14.74 -4.41 -17.28
CA ILE A 16 15.84 -3.68 -16.67
C ILE A 16 15.54 -2.19 -16.78
N ALA A 17 15.79 -1.43 -15.71
CA ALA A 17 15.70 0.02 -15.75
C ALA A 17 16.61 0.63 -16.83
N GLY A 18 16.19 1.74 -17.43
CA GLY A 18 17.06 2.53 -18.29
C GLY A 18 18.15 3.25 -17.48
N PRO A 19 19.18 3.82 -18.14
CA PRO A 19 20.13 4.71 -17.48
C PRO A 19 19.40 5.84 -16.75
N CYS A 20 19.76 6.11 -15.49
CA CYS A 20 19.16 7.18 -14.69
C CYS A 20 19.93 7.45 -13.38
N SER A 21 19.66 8.62 -12.79
CA SER A 21 20.03 8.96 -11.42
C SER A 21 18.79 8.98 -10.52
N LEU A 22 18.88 8.35 -9.35
CA LEU A 22 17.88 8.43 -8.29
C LEU A 22 18.39 9.33 -7.17
N VAL A 23 17.70 10.43 -6.91
CA VAL A 23 18.00 11.37 -5.83
C VAL A 23 17.07 11.08 -4.66
N ILE A 24 17.59 10.81 -3.47
CA ILE A 24 16.80 10.62 -2.25
C ILE A 24 16.95 11.85 -1.36
N PHE A 25 15.89 12.64 -1.24
CA PHE A 25 15.78 13.69 -0.23
C PHE A 25 15.43 13.08 1.11
N GLY A 26 16.10 13.53 2.18
CA GLY A 26 15.89 12.95 3.52
C GLY A 26 16.54 11.58 3.69
N VAL A 27 17.64 11.33 2.97
CA VAL A 27 18.33 10.03 2.89
C VAL A 27 18.80 9.47 4.24
N THR A 28 18.87 10.30 5.28
CA THR A 28 19.23 9.89 6.64
C THR A 28 18.06 9.32 7.44
N GLY A 29 16.83 9.37 6.92
CA GLY A 29 15.64 8.91 7.60
C GLY A 29 15.53 7.39 7.69
N ASP A 30 14.70 6.92 8.62
CA ASP A 30 14.45 5.50 8.87
C ASP A 30 13.94 4.76 7.63
N LEU A 31 13.05 5.39 6.85
CA LEU A 31 12.53 4.80 5.62
C LEU A 31 13.65 4.56 4.60
N ALA A 32 14.50 5.57 4.38
CA ALA A 32 15.60 5.47 3.44
C ALA A 32 16.59 4.34 3.82
N ARG A 33 16.97 4.27 5.11
CA ARG A 33 17.92 3.26 5.61
C ARG A 33 17.33 1.85 5.65
N LYS A 34 16.10 1.69 6.15
CA LYS A 34 15.50 0.36 6.38
C LYS A 34 14.84 -0.23 5.13
N LYS A 35 14.48 0.60 4.14
CA LYS A 35 13.68 0.18 2.98
C LYS A 35 14.27 0.58 1.63
N LEU A 36 14.59 1.87 1.41
CA LEU A 36 14.96 2.35 0.07
C LEU A 36 16.37 1.90 -0.35
N MET A 37 17.39 2.13 0.50
CA MET A 37 18.77 1.72 0.19
C MET A 37 18.91 0.21 0.01
N PRO A 38 18.32 -0.65 0.88
CA PRO A 38 18.33 -2.09 0.69
C PRO A 38 17.63 -2.52 -0.61
N ALA A 39 16.47 -1.91 -0.92
CA ALA A 39 15.74 -2.21 -2.16
C ALA A 39 16.54 -1.89 -3.42
N ILE A 40 17.27 -0.76 -3.44
CA ILE A 40 18.16 -0.40 -4.56
C ILE A 40 19.27 -1.43 -4.73
N TYR A 41 19.84 -1.91 -3.63
CA TYR A 41 20.84 -2.97 -3.68
C TYR A 41 20.26 -4.30 -4.18
N ASP A 42 19.09 -4.70 -3.69
CA ASP A 42 18.41 -5.92 -4.13
C ASP A 42 18.11 -5.87 -5.64
N LEU A 43 17.68 -4.72 -6.17
CA LEU A 43 17.55 -4.50 -7.62
C LEU A 43 18.88 -4.64 -8.38
N ALA A 44 19.97 -4.07 -7.86
CA ALA A 44 21.30 -4.21 -8.45
C ALA A 44 21.77 -5.68 -8.44
N ASN A 45 21.57 -6.37 -7.33
CA ASN A 45 21.97 -7.77 -7.14
C ASN A 45 21.20 -8.73 -8.06
N ARG A 46 19.94 -8.41 -8.39
CA ARG A 46 19.12 -9.11 -9.38
C ARG A 46 19.42 -8.70 -10.83
N GLY A 47 20.33 -7.74 -11.06
CA GLY A 47 20.68 -7.25 -12.40
C GLY A 47 19.60 -6.40 -13.06
N LEU A 48 18.72 -5.78 -12.26
CA LEU A 48 17.60 -4.95 -12.72
C LEU A 48 17.97 -3.47 -12.84
N LEU A 49 19.13 -3.07 -12.32
CA LEU A 49 19.71 -1.74 -12.52
C LEU A 49 20.88 -1.80 -13.51
N PRO A 50 20.98 -0.84 -14.45
CA PRO A 50 22.11 -0.78 -15.37
C PRO A 50 23.37 -0.26 -14.66
N PRO A 51 24.58 -0.53 -15.20
CA PRO A 51 25.82 0.05 -14.67
C PRO A 51 25.82 1.57 -14.64
N SER A 52 25.09 2.21 -15.56
CA SER A 52 24.92 3.66 -15.66
C SER A 52 23.96 4.24 -14.61
N PHE A 53 23.41 3.43 -13.70
CA PHE A 53 22.63 3.90 -12.57
C PHE A 53 23.51 4.69 -11.59
N ALA A 54 22.93 5.73 -11.00
CA ALA A 54 23.56 6.52 -9.93
C ALA A 54 22.56 6.77 -8.79
N LEU A 55 23.07 6.80 -7.56
CA LEU A 55 22.31 7.09 -6.35
C LEU A 55 22.86 8.36 -5.71
N VAL A 56 22.02 9.37 -5.53
CA VAL A 56 22.41 10.65 -4.92
C VAL A 56 21.62 10.85 -3.62
N GLY A 57 22.30 10.94 -2.49
CA GLY A 57 21.67 11.33 -1.23
C GLY A 57 21.65 12.85 -1.05
N PHE A 58 20.54 13.40 -0.54
CA PHE A 58 20.44 14.82 -0.17
C PHE A 58 19.95 14.97 1.28
N ALA A 59 20.74 15.63 2.13
CA ALA A 59 20.37 15.91 3.52
C ALA A 59 21.17 17.07 4.15
N ARG A 60 20.62 17.63 5.24
CA ARG A 60 21.21 18.73 6.01
C ARG A 60 22.45 18.36 6.82
N ARG A 61 22.54 17.11 7.26
CA ARG A 61 23.52 16.69 8.25
C ARG A 61 24.93 16.88 7.70
N ASP A 62 25.84 17.36 8.54
CA ASP A 62 27.24 17.54 8.15
C ASP A 62 27.93 16.18 8.07
N TRP A 63 28.19 15.74 6.84
CA TRP A 63 28.83 14.46 6.53
C TRP A 63 30.33 14.63 6.26
N ALA A 64 30.93 15.77 6.58
CA ALA A 64 32.37 15.99 6.39
C ALA A 64 33.27 14.89 7.01
N ASN A 65 32.75 14.08 7.95
CA ASN A 65 33.46 13.00 8.63
C ASN A 65 32.88 11.57 8.42
N GLU A 66 31.80 11.40 7.67
CA GLU A 66 31.16 10.08 7.47
C GLU A 66 30.97 9.81 5.95
N ASP A 67 31.45 8.66 5.48
CA ASP A 67 31.32 8.27 4.06
C ASP A 67 29.87 7.86 3.78
N PHE A 68 29.15 8.62 2.95
CA PHE A 68 27.78 8.29 2.55
C PHE A 68 27.68 6.88 1.96
N GLY A 69 28.71 6.43 1.23
CA GLY A 69 28.81 5.04 0.77
C GLY A 69 28.82 4.03 1.91
N GLN A 70 29.48 4.33 3.03
CA GLN A 70 29.50 3.46 4.20
C GLN A 70 28.11 3.34 4.87
N ILE A 71 27.33 4.42 4.94
CA ILE A 71 25.94 4.33 5.45
C ILE A 71 25.12 3.38 4.58
N VAL A 72 25.21 3.56 3.25
CA VAL A 72 24.45 2.76 2.31
C VAL A 72 24.90 1.30 2.45
N LEU A 73 26.20 1.04 2.61
CA LEU A 73 26.74 -0.29 2.86
C LEU A 73 26.19 -0.94 4.12
N ASP A 74 26.17 -0.19 5.23
CA ASP A 74 25.69 -0.69 6.52
C ASP A 74 24.20 -0.99 6.47
N ALA A 75 23.41 -0.06 5.91
CA ALA A 75 21.98 -0.22 5.68
C ALA A 75 21.68 -1.44 4.80
N VAL A 76 22.43 -1.63 3.72
CA VAL A 76 22.33 -2.80 2.85
C VAL A 76 22.64 -4.08 3.62
N LYS A 77 23.76 -4.16 4.33
CA LYS A 77 24.14 -5.36 5.09
C LYS A 77 23.14 -5.75 6.18
N GLU A 78 22.50 -4.76 6.80
CA GLU A 78 21.56 -4.98 7.89
C GLU A 78 20.16 -5.38 7.39
N HIS A 79 19.73 -4.87 6.23
CA HIS A 79 18.31 -4.92 5.84
C HIS A 79 18.04 -5.49 4.44
N SER A 80 19.06 -5.79 3.62
CA SER A 80 18.85 -6.40 2.31
C SER A 80 18.26 -7.80 2.43
N ARG A 81 17.33 -8.15 1.55
CA ARG A 81 16.77 -9.50 1.51
C ARG A 81 17.67 -10.45 0.75
N THR A 82 18.41 -9.94 -0.23
CA THR A 82 19.30 -10.78 -1.03
C THR A 82 20.68 -10.92 -0.36
N PRO A 83 21.40 -12.04 -0.61
CA PRO A 83 22.73 -12.22 -0.05
C PRO A 83 23.69 -11.13 -0.53
N PHE A 84 24.45 -10.55 0.40
CA PHE A 84 25.44 -9.55 0.08
C PHE A 84 26.58 -10.13 -0.79
N ARG A 85 26.83 -9.49 -1.92
CA ARG A 85 27.91 -9.75 -2.88
C ARG A 85 28.77 -8.52 -3.08
N GLN A 86 30.07 -8.66 -2.80
CA GLN A 86 31.03 -7.56 -2.87
C GLN A 86 31.10 -6.92 -4.27
N HIS A 87 31.17 -7.72 -5.34
CA HIS A 87 31.28 -7.19 -6.70
C HIS A 87 30.04 -6.41 -7.17
N VAL A 88 28.85 -6.69 -6.62
CA VAL A 88 27.63 -5.91 -6.89
C VAL A 88 27.73 -4.59 -6.17
N TRP A 89 28.15 -4.62 -4.90
CA TRP A 89 28.38 -3.44 -4.09
C TRP A 89 29.39 -2.49 -4.74
N ASP A 90 30.56 -3.00 -5.15
CA ASP A 90 31.63 -2.19 -5.72
C ASP A 90 31.12 -1.39 -6.93
N ARG A 91 30.36 -2.03 -7.82
CA ARG A 91 29.75 -1.37 -8.98
C ARG A 91 28.70 -0.32 -8.61
N LEU A 92 27.86 -0.62 -7.62
CA LEU A 92 26.85 0.31 -7.14
C LEU A 92 27.50 1.54 -6.48
N ALA A 93 28.54 1.32 -5.67
CA ALA A 93 29.27 2.33 -4.93
C ALA A 93 29.93 3.38 -5.83
N GLU A 94 30.40 2.99 -7.02
CA GLU A 94 30.95 3.94 -8.01
C GLU A 94 29.95 5.05 -8.41
N GLY A 95 28.65 4.75 -8.39
CA GLY A 95 27.57 5.66 -8.73
C GLY A 95 26.97 6.42 -7.55
N ILE A 96 27.48 6.22 -6.34
CA ILE A 96 26.97 6.88 -5.13
C ILE A 96 27.56 8.29 -5.01
N ARG A 97 26.70 9.29 -4.80
CA ARG A 97 27.08 10.68 -4.49
C ARG A 97 26.24 11.21 -3.33
N PHE A 98 26.75 12.23 -2.66
CA PHE A 98 26.03 12.93 -1.60
C PHE A 98 26.11 14.44 -1.81
N VAL A 99 24.99 15.12 -1.58
CA VAL A 99 24.88 16.57 -1.61
C VAL A 99 24.34 17.03 -0.28
N GLN A 100 25.16 17.82 0.42
CA GLN A 100 24.79 18.42 1.69
C GLN A 100 24.02 19.71 1.43
N GLY A 101 22.91 19.89 2.15
CA GLY A 101 22.12 21.12 2.05
C GLY A 101 20.80 21.07 2.79
N SER A 102 20.25 22.24 3.09
CA SER A 102 18.85 22.36 3.52
C SER A 102 17.91 22.48 2.32
N PHE A 103 16.62 22.24 2.55
CA PHE A 103 15.63 22.26 1.48
C PHE A 103 15.34 23.65 0.94
N ASP A 104 15.73 24.69 1.67
CA ASP A 104 15.59 26.12 1.34
C ASP A 104 16.88 26.75 0.83
N ASP A 105 17.95 25.97 0.62
CA ASP A 105 19.27 26.46 0.22
C ASP A 105 19.48 26.39 -1.30
N ASP A 106 19.46 27.55 -1.96
CA ASP A 106 19.67 27.69 -3.41
C ASP A 106 21.04 27.13 -3.86
N GLU A 107 22.10 27.31 -3.06
CA GLU A 107 23.46 26.87 -3.41
C GLU A 107 23.56 25.34 -3.41
N ALA A 108 22.89 24.69 -2.44
CA ALA A 108 22.81 23.23 -2.39
C ALA A 108 22.10 22.64 -3.61
N PHE A 109 21.04 23.28 -4.12
CA PHE A 109 20.35 22.80 -5.32
C PHE A 109 21.15 23.04 -6.60
N GLU A 110 21.92 24.13 -6.69
CA GLU A 110 22.89 24.31 -7.77
C GLU A 110 24.03 23.27 -7.69
N GLN A 111 24.47 22.89 -6.50
CA GLN A 111 25.43 21.80 -6.32
C GLN A 111 24.84 20.42 -6.68
N LEU A 112 23.57 20.18 -6.37
CA LEU A 112 22.85 18.98 -6.79
C LEU A 112 22.80 18.88 -8.31
N LYS A 113 22.49 19.99 -8.98
CA LYS A 113 22.47 20.08 -10.44
C LYS A 113 23.82 19.78 -11.07
N LYS A 114 24.91 20.37 -10.56
CA LYS A 114 26.27 20.06 -11.02
C LYS A 114 26.60 18.58 -10.83
N THR A 115 26.28 18.02 -9.66
CA THR A 115 26.49 16.60 -9.35
C THR A 115 25.79 15.69 -10.36
N LEU A 116 24.53 16.00 -10.70
CA LEU A 116 23.76 15.24 -11.68
C LEU A 116 24.35 15.37 -13.08
N GLN A 117 24.73 16.58 -13.50
CA GLN A 117 25.38 16.80 -14.81
C GLN A 117 26.69 16.00 -14.94
N THR A 118 27.53 16.00 -13.89
CA THR A 118 28.75 15.18 -13.88
C THR A 118 28.43 13.69 -13.98
N LEU A 119 27.42 13.19 -13.28
CA LEU A 119 27.00 11.79 -13.40
C LEU A 119 26.45 11.47 -14.80
N ASP A 120 25.73 12.41 -15.41
CA ASP A 120 25.22 12.28 -16.77
C ASP A 120 26.36 12.13 -17.79
N GLU A 121 27.46 12.89 -17.63
CA GLU A 121 28.65 12.84 -18.47
C GLU A 121 29.54 11.62 -18.19
N GLU A 122 29.83 11.32 -16.93
CA GLU A 122 30.78 10.28 -16.53
C GLU A 122 30.21 8.86 -16.62
N ARG A 123 28.94 8.68 -16.23
CA ARG A 123 28.28 7.36 -16.15
C ARG A 123 27.28 7.11 -17.26
N GLY A 124 26.91 8.13 -18.02
CA GLY A 124 25.93 7.99 -19.10
C GLY A 124 24.53 7.66 -18.59
N THR A 125 24.07 8.31 -17.52
CA THR A 125 22.71 8.19 -16.96
C THR A 125 21.61 8.63 -17.96
N GLY A 126 21.99 9.19 -19.11
CA GLY A 126 21.08 9.67 -20.14
C GLY A 126 20.29 10.91 -19.72
N GLY A 127 20.73 11.60 -18.66
CA GLY A 127 20.04 12.77 -18.12
C GLY A 127 18.70 12.45 -17.50
N ASN A 128 18.37 11.18 -17.23
CA ASN A 128 17.11 10.76 -16.62
C ASN A 128 17.18 10.84 -15.10
N HIS A 129 16.30 11.60 -14.46
CA HIS A 129 16.38 11.85 -13.01
C HIS A 129 15.05 11.52 -12.31
N ALA A 130 15.14 10.69 -11.26
CA ALA A 130 14.04 10.42 -10.33
C ALA A 130 14.34 11.10 -8.99
N PHE A 131 13.36 11.81 -8.43
CA PHE A 131 13.47 12.50 -7.15
C PHE A 131 12.55 11.84 -6.12
N TYR A 132 13.13 11.14 -5.16
CA TYR A 132 12.41 10.49 -4.07
C TYR A 132 12.32 11.44 -2.87
N LEU A 133 11.11 11.91 -2.57
CA LEU A 133 10.85 12.82 -1.46
C LEU A 133 10.57 12.04 -0.17
N SER A 134 11.61 11.40 0.39
CA SER A 134 11.54 10.71 1.69
C SER A 134 11.65 11.72 2.86
N ILE A 135 10.77 12.72 2.84
CA ILE A 135 10.79 13.88 3.73
C ILE A 135 9.37 14.14 4.29
N PRO A 136 9.23 14.88 5.40
CA PRO A 136 7.90 15.22 5.93
C PRO A 136 7.07 16.03 4.93
N PRO A 137 5.74 15.84 4.85
CA PRO A 137 4.87 16.53 3.88
C PRO A 137 5.00 18.06 3.87
N LYS A 138 5.21 18.67 5.04
CA LYS A 138 5.43 20.11 5.18
C LYS A 138 6.64 20.65 4.41
N ALA A 139 7.59 19.80 4.04
CA ALA A 139 8.76 20.16 3.27
C ALA A 139 8.58 19.98 1.75
N PHE A 140 7.50 19.32 1.31
CA PHE A 140 7.24 19.09 -0.12
C PHE A 140 7.15 20.40 -0.91
N PRO A 141 6.43 21.46 -0.47
CA PRO A 141 6.36 22.70 -1.23
C PRO A 141 7.73 23.34 -1.45
N THR A 142 8.55 23.42 -0.40
CA THR A 142 9.90 24.00 -0.48
C THR A 142 10.79 23.24 -1.46
N VAL A 143 10.78 21.90 -1.41
CA VAL A 143 11.60 21.08 -2.32
C VAL A 143 11.09 21.17 -3.76
N CYS A 144 9.78 21.14 -3.99
CA CYS A 144 9.20 21.29 -5.33
C CYS A 144 9.55 22.65 -5.93
N GLU A 145 9.41 23.73 -5.15
CA GLU A 145 9.79 25.08 -5.57
C GLU A 145 11.28 25.15 -5.95
N GLN A 146 12.16 24.55 -5.15
CA GLN A 146 13.59 24.52 -5.46
C GLN A 146 13.94 23.69 -6.69
N LEU A 147 13.30 22.53 -6.88
CA LEU A 147 13.48 21.71 -8.08
C LEU A 147 13.03 22.46 -9.35
N SER A 148 11.99 23.29 -9.25
CA SER A 148 11.54 24.16 -10.33
C SER A 148 12.53 25.31 -10.58
N LYS A 149 12.94 26.06 -9.54
CA LYS A 149 13.89 27.20 -9.63
C LYS A 149 15.24 26.81 -10.20
N SER A 150 15.82 25.71 -9.71
CA SER A 150 17.09 25.15 -10.19
C SER A 150 17.01 24.53 -11.59
N ARG A 151 15.79 24.39 -12.13
CA ARG A 151 15.45 23.73 -13.41
C ARG A 151 15.73 22.23 -13.42
N LEU A 152 15.86 21.61 -12.25
CA LEU A 152 16.08 20.17 -12.11
C LEU A 152 14.85 19.36 -12.55
N ALA A 153 13.64 19.90 -12.38
CA ALA A 153 12.39 19.26 -12.79
C ALA A 153 11.94 19.61 -14.22
N GLN A 154 12.62 20.51 -14.92
CA GLN A 154 12.19 20.94 -16.25
C GLN A 154 12.30 19.81 -17.28
N PRO A 155 11.33 19.67 -18.21
CA PRO A 155 11.43 18.72 -19.30
C PRO A 155 12.67 18.97 -20.16
N VAL A 156 13.40 17.90 -20.49
CA VAL A 156 14.55 17.92 -21.39
C VAL A 156 14.29 16.90 -22.50
N ASP A 157 14.54 17.28 -23.75
CA ASP A 157 14.30 16.38 -24.88
C ASP A 157 15.15 15.10 -24.76
N GLY A 158 14.51 13.95 -24.96
CA GLY A 158 15.15 12.65 -24.80
C GLY A 158 15.38 12.17 -23.36
N ALA A 159 14.97 12.92 -22.33
CA ALA A 159 15.13 12.55 -20.93
C ALA A 159 13.84 12.73 -20.11
N TRP A 160 13.64 11.90 -19.08
CA TRP A 160 12.50 12.01 -18.18
C TRP A 160 12.87 12.59 -16.81
N ARG A 161 11.88 13.22 -16.16
CA ARG A 161 11.92 13.69 -14.78
C ARG A 161 10.75 13.08 -14.04
N ARG A 162 11.01 12.41 -12.93
CA ARG A 162 9.96 11.73 -12.15
C ARG A 162 10.11 12.11 -10.69
N VAL A 163 9.00 12.21 -9.99
CA VAL A 163 8.97 12.47 -8.55
C VAL A 163 8.24 11.35 -7.84
N VAL A 164 8.80 10.88 -6.73
CA VAL A 164 8.19 9.88 -5.85
C VAL A 164 7.84 10.56 -4.54
N ILE A 165 6.58 10.44 -4.13
CA ILE A 165 6.09 11.02 -2.88
C ILE A 165 5.48 9.96 -1.98
N GLU A 166 5.78 10.09 -0.69
CA GLU A 166 5.30 9.20 0.38
C GLU A 166 4.03 9.73 1.03
N LYS A 167 3.28 8.81 1.64
CA LYS A 167 2.15 9.17 2.50
C LYS A 167 2.63 9.95 3.74
N PRO A 168 1.79 10.81 4.34
CA PRO A 168 0.39 11.06 4.03
C PRO A 168 0.15 12.04 2.86
N PHE A 169 -0.86 11.73 2.03
CA PHE A 169 -1.30 12.58 0.91
C PHE A 169 -2.40 13.55 1.36
N GLY A 170 -2.03 14.53 2.18
CA GLY A 170 -2.99 15.39 2.89
C GLY A 170 -3.52 14.74 4.18
N HIS A 171 -4.40 15.45 4.88
CA HIS A 171 -5.09 15.01 6.10
C HIS A 171 -6.62 15.08 6.00
N ASP A 172 -7.10 15.61 4.88
CA ASP A 172 -8.49 15.73 4.42
C ASP A 172 -8.47 15.99 2.90
N LEU A 173 -9.64 16.08 2.27
CA LEU A 173 -9.76 16.37 0.83
C LEU A 173 -9.11 17.71 0.42
N GLN A 174 -9.27 18.75 1.24
CA GLN A 174 -8.81 20.09 0.90
C GLN A 174 -7.28 20.17 0.87
N SER A 175 -6.63 19.68 1.93
CA SER A 175 -5.18 19.61 2.03
C SER A 175 -4.56 18.65 1.00
N ALA A 176 -5.26 17.59 0.61
CA ALA A 176 -4.83 16.72 -0.49
C ALA A 176 -4.81 17.47 -1.83
N ARG A 177 -5.84 18.27 -2.11
CA ARG A 177 -5.89 19.12 -3.33
C ARG A 177 -4.80 20.17 -3.34
N GLU A 178 -4.55 20.83 -2.20
CA GLU A 178 -3.48 21.81 -2.07
C GLU A 178 -2.11 21.17 -2.32
N LEU A 179 -1.86 19.99 -1.74
CA LEU A 179 -0.63 19.25 -1.98
C LEU A 179 -0.47 18.85 -3.45
N ASN A 180 -1.54 18.31 -4.05
CA ASN A 180 -1.54 17.92 -5.46
C ASN A 180 -1.27 19.11 -6.39
N ALA A 181 -1.84 20.28 -6.10
CA ALA A 181 -1.57 21.50 -6.87
C ALA A 181 -0.09 21.88 -6.83
N VAL A 182 0.52 21.90 -5.65
CA VAL A 182 1.95 22.24 -5.47
C VAL A 182 2.87 21.28 -6.22
N VAL A 183 2.59 19.97 -6.18
CA VAL A 183 3.40 18.99 -6.91
C VAL A 183 3.19 19.15 -8.42
N ASN A 184 1.94 19.36 -8.86
CA ASN A 184 1.60 19.42 -10.27
C ASN A 184 1.98 20.74 -10.97
N GLU A 185 2.32 21.78 -10.21
CA GLU A 185 2.99 22.98 -10.74
C GLU A 185 4.40 22.67 -11.27
N VAL A 186 5.03 21.61 -10.77
CA VAL A 186 6.44 21.27 -11.07
C VAL A 186 6.55 20.01 -11.92
N PHE A 187 5.73 19.00 -11.65
CA PHE A 187 5.73 17.72 -12.36
C PHE A 187 4.37 17.46 -12.99
N PRO A 188 4.28 17.08 -14.27
CA PRO A 188 3.02 16.62 -14.83
C PRO A 188 2.58 15.32 -14.14
N GLU A 189 1.27 15.06 -14.08
CA GLU A 189 0.70 13.97 -13.27
C GLU A 189 1.28 12.58 -13.63
N GLU A 190 1.55 12.33 -14.90
CA GLU A 190 2.17 11.08 -15.37
C GLU A 190 3.61 10.86 -14.88
N SER A 191 4.23 11.90 -14.31
CA SER A 191 5.57 11.87 -13.73
C SER A 191 5.55 11.83 -12.19
N VAL A 192 4.37 11.80 -11.57
CA VAL A 192 4.20 11.75 -10.12
C VAL A 192 3.84 10.34 -9.68
N PHE A 193 4.68 9.76 -8.82
CA PHE A 193 4.57 8.40 -8.32
C PHE A 193 4.25 8.45 -6.82
N ARG A 194 2.97 8.28 -6.48
CA ARG A 194 2.48 8.27 -5.08
C ARG A 194 2.61 6.87 -4.51
N ILE A 195 3.39 6.73 -3.46
CA ILE A 195 3.64 5.41 -2.87
C ILE A 195 2.44 4.97 -2.03
N ASP A 196 1.81 3.90 -2.50
CA ASP A 196 1.08 2.97 -1.65
C ASP A 196 1.78 1.61 -1.72
N HIS A 197 2.59 1.30 -0.70
CA HIS A 197 3.38 0.08 -0.67
C HIS A 197 2.56 -1.22 -0.68
N TYR A 198 1.24 -1.19 -0.40
CA TYR A 198 0.41 -2.38 -0.57
C TYR A 198 0.21 -2.73 -2.04
N LEU A 199 0.17 -1.73 -2.93
CA LEU A 199 0.04 -1.96 -4.37
C LEU A 199 1.28 -2.60 -4.97
N GLY A 200 2.44 -2.45 -4.33
CA GLY A 200 3.68 -3.14 -4.68
C GLY A 200 3.70 -4.62 -4.30
N LYS A 201 2.71 -5.15 -3.58
CA LYS A 201 2.65 -6.56 -3.18
C LYS A 201 2.12 -7.43 -4.32
N GLU A 202 2.84 -8.50 -4.63
CA GLU A 202 2.46 -9.48 -5.67
C GLU A 202 1.03 -10.02 -5.48
N THR A 203 0.60 -10.26 -4.24
CA THR A 203 -0.75 -10.75 -3.93
C THR A 203 -1.87 -9.78 -4.30
N VAL A 204 -1.61 -8.47 -4.28
CA VAL A 204 -2.61 -7.48 -4.70
C VAL A 204 -2.80 -7.52 -6.21
N GLN A 205 -1.72 -7.66 -6.98
CA GLN A 205 -1.81 -7.83 -8.43
C GLN A 205 -2.46 -9.17 -8.81
N ASN A 206 -2.27 -10.21 -7.99
CA ASN A 206 -2.92 -11.50 -8.22
C ASN A 206 -4.44 -11.42 -8.20
N ILE A 207 -5.04 -10.41 -7.56
CA ILE A 207 -6.50 -10.16 -7.64
C ILE A 207 -6.92 -10.02 -9.11
N LEU A 208 -6.13 -9.30 -9.92
CA LEU A 208 -6.41 -9.12 -11.34
C LEU A 208 -6.30 -10.43 -12.11
N ALA A 209 -5.24 -11.21 -11.85
CA ALA A 209 -5.04 -12.51 -12.49
C ALA A 209 -6.16 -13.49 -12.11
N LEU A 210 -6.53 -13.55 -10.83
CA LEU A 210 -7.59 -14.40 -10.32
C LEU A 210 -8.93 -14.07 -11.00
N ARG A 211 -9.29 -12.78 -11.09
CA ARG A 211 -10.57 -12.33 -11.64
C ARG A 211 -10.65 -12.47 -13.16
N PHE A 212 -9.64 -11.98 -13.89
CA PHE A 212 -9.75 -11.78 -15.33
C PHE A 212 -9.05 -12.84 -16.18
N ALA A 213 -8.17 -13.67 -15.60
CA ALA A 213 -7.59 -14.80 -16.33
C ALA A 213 -8.42 -16.09 -16.21
N ASN A 214 -9.40 -16.12 -15.31
CA ASN A 214 -10.15 -17.34 -14.97
C ASN A 214 -11.65 -17.16 -15.22
N GLN A 215 -12.17 -17.88 -16.22
CA GLN A 215 -13.62 -18.00 -16.49
C GLN A 215 -14.42 -18.56 -15.30
N LEU A 216 -13.75 -19.23 -14.36
CA LEU A 216 -14.38 -19.79 -13.16
C LEU A 216 -14.88 -18.71 -12.18
N PHE A 217 -14.14 -17.61 -12.02
CA PHE A 217 -14.39 -16.65 -10.94
C PHE A 217 -15.25 -15.45 -11.37
N ASP A 218 -15.11 -14.96 -12.61
CA ASP A 218 -15.87 -13.78 -13.06
C ASP A 218 -17.41 -13.93 -12.91
N PRO A 219 -18.04 -15.08 -13.27
CA PRO A 219 -19.50 -15.22 -13.17
C PRO A 219 -20.05 -15.11 -11.75
N ILE A 220 -19.25 -15.47 -10.73
CA ILE A 220 -19.65 -15.43 -9.32
C ILE A 220 -19.23 -14.12 -8.63
N TRP A 221 -18.53 -13.22 -9.32
CA TRP A 221 -17.98 -11.98 -8.77
C TRP A 221 -18.93 -10.79 -8.93
N ASN A 222 -20.14 -10.91 -8.39
CA ASN A 222 -21.19 -9.87 -8.47
C ASN A 222 -22.30 -10.08 -7.43
N ALA A 223 -23.20 -9.10 -7.32
CA ALA A 223 -24.33 -9.06 -6.39
C ALA A 223 -25.35 -10.19 -6.54
N HIS A 224 -25.34 -10.99 -7.61
CA HIS A 224 -26.19 -12.17 -7.68
C HIS A 224 -25.71 -13.26 -6.72
N PHE A 225 -24.39 -13.40 -6.56
CA PHE A 225 -23.77 -14.49 -5.80
C PHE A 225 -23.12 -14.02 -4.50
N VAL A 226 -22.52 -12.83 -4.48
CA VAL A 226 -21.86 -12.27 -3.30
C VAL A 226 -22.91 -11.64 -2.38
N ASP A 227 -22.87 -11.99 -1.09
CA ASP A 227 -23.67 -11.36 -0.04
C ASP A 227 -23.00 -10.08 0.46
N HIS A 228 -21.71 -10.16 0.80
CA HIS A 228 -20.92 -9.02 1.26
C HIS A 228 -19.43 -9.27 1.03
N VAL A 229 -18.66 -8.19 1.11
CA VAL A 229 -17.19 -8.22 1.04
C VAL A 229 -16.60 -7.69 2.33
N GLN A 230 -15.59 -8.37 2.87
CA GLN A 230 -14.82 -7.89 4.02
C GLN A 230 -13.37 -7.67 3.63
N ILE A 231 -12.84 -6.48 3.91
CA ILE A 231 -11.42 -6.16 3.73
C ILE A 231 -10.85 -5.83 5.10
N THR A 232 -9.95 -6.67 5.59
CA THR A 232 -9.35 -6.55 6.91
C THR A 232 -7.86 -6.26 6.78
N MET A 233 -7.36 -5.25 7.50
CA MET A 233 -5.93 -5.07 7.79
C MET A 233 -5.72 -4.93 9.29
N ALA A 234 -5.38 -6.03 9.94
CA ALA A 234 -5.10 -6.09 11.36
C ALA A 234 -3.60 -6.15 11.64
N GLU A 235 -3.16 -5.47 12.69
CA GLU A 235 -1.80 -5.51 13.21
C GLU A 235 -1.84 -5.89 14.70
N ASP A 236 -0.97 -6.82 15.10
CA ASP A 236 -0.77 -7.24 16.51
C ASP A 236 0.18 -6.33 17.28
N ILE A 237 0.90 -5.45 16.58
CA ILE A 237 1.82 -4.47 17.17
C ILE A 237 1.08 -3.21 17.65
N GLY A 238 1.63 -2.58 18.68
CA GLY A 238 1.24 -1.24 19.15
C GLY A 238 1.94 -0.12 18.39
N LEU A 239 1.83 1.12 18.90
CA LEU A 239 2.41 2.30 18.24
C LEU A 239 3.83 2.63 18.67
N GLY A 240 4.25 2.23 19.89
CA GLY A 240 5.66 2.03 20.24
C GLY A 240 6.56 3.22 19.94
N GLY A 241 6.38 4.34 20.65
CA GLY A 241 7.22 5.54 20.52
C GLY A 241 6.93 6.41 19.29
N ARG A 242 5.97 6.03 18.43
CA ARG A 242 5.52 6.84 17.27
C ARG A 242 4.44 7.87 17.62
N ALA A 243 4.33 8.26 18.88
CA ALA A 243 3.25 9.13 19.35
C ALA A 243 3.18 10.46 18.60
N GLY A 244 4.32 11.14 18.41
CA GLY A 244 4.36 12.42 17.71
C GLY A 244 4.01 12.37 16.22
N TYR A 245 3.95 11.18 15.61
CA TYR A 245 3.48 10.99 14.23
C TYR A 245 2.02 10.53 14.20
N TYR A 246 1.64 9.58 15.04
CA TYR A 246 0.34 8.91 14.93
C TYR A 246 -0.80 9.68 15.60
N ASP A 247 -0.51 10.39 16.70
CA ASP A 247 -1.53 11.16 17.42
C ASP A 247 -2.03 12.31 16.53
N GLY A 248 -3.33 12.33 16.22
CA GLY A 248 -3.94 13.24 15.25
C GLY A 248 -4.11 12.67 13.82
N ILE A 249 -3.47 11.54 13.48
CA ILE A 249 -3.70 10.85 12.20
C ILE A 249 -4.83 9.82 12.36
N GLY A 250 -4.63 8.86 13.26
CA GLY A 250 -5.59 7.77 13.52
C GLY A 250 -5.57 6.64 12.48
N ALA A 251 -6.19 5.52 12.83
CA ALA A 251 -6.19 4.31 12.01
C ALA A 251 -6.90 4.50 10.66
N ALA A 252 -7.93 5.35 10.62
CA ALA A 252 -8.68 5.60 9.40
C ALA A 252 -7.83 6.32 8.35
N ARG A 253 -7.13 7.39 8.73
CA ARG A 253 -6.24 8.12 7.80
C ARG A 253 -4.99 7.33 7.45
N ASP A 254 -4.41 6.58 8.39
CA ASP A 254 -3.17 5.83 8.13
C ASP A 254 -3.39 4.65 7.17
N VAL A 255 -4.56 4.00 7.21
CA VAL A 255 -4.79 2.71 6.55
C VAL A 255 -6.05 2.66 5.67
N ILE A 256 -7.20 3.19 6.12
CA ILE A 256 -8.44 3.10 5.33
C ILE A 256 -8.34 3.99 4.08
N GLN A 257 -7.91 5.24 4.27
CA GLN A 257 -7.83 6.27 3.22
C GLN A 257 -7.03 5.82 1.99
N ASN A 258 -5.97 5.07 2.21
CA ASN A 258 -5.07 4.58 1.16
C ASN A 258 -5.29 3.08 0.90
N HIS A 259 -4.69 2.22 1.72
CA HIS A 259 -4.54 0.80 1.48
C HIS A 259 -5.89 0.10 1.27
N LEU A 260 -6.85 0.28 2.19
CA LEU A 260 -8.11 -0.47 2.09
C LEU A 260 -9.01 0.02 0.97
N LEU A 261 -9.07 1.33 0.70
CA LEU A 261 -9.83 1.86 -0.43
C LEU A 261 -9.21 1.47 -1.77
N GLN A 262 -7.88 1.35 -1.84
CA GLN A 262 -7.21 0.80 -3.01
C GLN A 262 -7.52 -0.69 -3.21
N LEU A 263 -7.51 -1.51 -2.14
CA LEU A 263 -7.94 -2.92 -2.21
C LEU A 263 -9.41 -3.05 -2.60
N LEU A 264 -10.28 -2.15 -2.13
CA LEU A 264 -11.67 -2.08 -2.58
C LEU A 264 -11.74 -1.81 -4.08
N ALA A 265 -10.97 -0.84 -4.60
CA ALA A 265 -10.95 -0.52 -6.02
C ALA A 265 -10.55 -1.74 -6.87
N PHE A 266 -9.48 -2.45 -6.50
CA PHE A 266 -9.07 -3.69 -7.18
C PHE A 266 -10.10 -4.82 -7.09
N THR A 267 -10.80 -4.93 -5.96
CA THR A 267 -11.83 -5.95 -5.74
C THR A 267 -13.08 -5.67 -6.56
N ALA A 268 -13.47 -4.40 -6.68
CA ALA A 268 -14.75 -4.00 -7.23
C ALA A 268 -14.73 -3.53 -8.70
N MET A 269 -13.56 -3.22 -9.27
CA MET A 269 -13.42 -2.71 -10.64
C MET A 269 -13.98 -3.66 -11.70
N GLU A 270 -14.45 -3.14 -12.84
CA GLU A 270 -14.80 -3.98 -13.98
C GLU A 270 -13.54 -4.52 -14.67
N GLU A 271 -13.74 -5.42 -15.63
CA GLU A 271 -12.65 -5.89 -16.49
C GLU A 271 -12.14 -4.71 -17.35
N PRO A 272 -10.86 -4.33 -17.22
CA PRO A 272 -10.29 -3.26 -18.04
C PRO A 272 -10.07 -3.77 -19.47
N ILE A 273 -10.03 -2.86 -20.46
CA ILE A 273 -9.77 -3.23 -21.86
C ILE A 273 -8.41 -3.94 -22.01
N ASN A 274 -7.43 -3.49 -21.24
CA ASN A 274 -6.11 -4.10 -21.11
C ASN A 274 -5.46 -3.63 -19.80
N PHE A 275 -4.27 -4.16 -19.50
CA PHE A 275 -3.53 -3.82 -18.27
C PHE A 275 -2.62 -2.59 -18.40
N SER A 276 -2.85 -1.70 -19.38
CA SER A 276 -2.13 -0.42 -19.41
C SER A 276 -2.51 0.44 -18.19
N PRO A 277 -1.60 1.30 -17.71
CA PRO A 277 -1.87 2.13 -16.54
C PRO A 277 -3.16 2.94 -16.64
N ALA A 278 -3.43 3.55 -17.79
CA ALA A 278 -4.61 4.40 -18.00
C ALA A 278 -5.93 3.62 -17.89
N GLU A 279 -6.00 2.41 -18.44
CA GLU A 279 -7.19 1.55 -18.39
C GLU A 279 -7.46 1.04 -16.98
N LEU A 280 -6.41 0.64 -16.26
CA LEU A 280 -6.53 0.26 -14.85
C LEU A 280 -6.96 1.44 -13.97
N GLN A 281 -6.36 2.61 -14.16
CA GLN A 281 -6.72 3.83 -13.44
C GLN A 281 -8.18 4.22 -13.71
N ALA A 282 -8.64 4.15 -14.97
CA ALA A 282 -10.02 4.47 -15.32
C ALA A 282 -11.03 3.61 -14.54
N GLU A 283 -10.79 2.30 -14.46
CA GLU A 283 -11.69 1.38 -13.75
C GLU A 283 -11.62 1.55 -12.21
N LYS A 284 -10.43 1.85 -11.65
CA LYS A 284 -10.29 2.18 -10.22
C LYS A 284 -11.01 3.48 -9.87
N ILE A 285 -10.81 4.55 -10.65
CA ILE A 285 -11.46 5.85 -10.47
C ILE A 285 -12.97 5.70 -10.56
N LYS A 286 -13.48 4.93 -11.54
CA LYS A 286 -14.91 4.66 -11.72
C LYS A 286 -15.52 4.03 -10.47
N VAL A 287 -14.87 3.01 -9.89
CA VAL A 287 -15.33 2.42 -8.62
C VAL A 287 -15.32 3.44 -7.50
N LEU A 288 -14.18 4.07 -7.23
CA LEU A 288 -14.07 5.05 -6.13
C LEU A 288 -15.07 6.19 -6.29
N SER A 289 -15.38 6.60 -7.53
CA SER A 289 -16.37 7.64 -7.81
C SER A 289 -17.81 7.22 -7.49
N ALA A 290 -18.10 5.91 -7.57
CA ALA A 290 -19.38 5.30 -7.27
C ALA A 290 -19.49 4.77 -5.82
N THR A 291 -18.40 4.85 -5.05
CA THR A 291 -18.38 4.40 -3.66
C THR A 291 -18.87 5.50 -2.73
N ARG A 292 -19.72 5.16 -1.78
CA ARG A 292 -20.16 6.03 -0.68
C ARG A 292 -20.23 5.28 0.64
N LEU A 293 -20.21 6.02 1.75
CA LEU A 293 -20.51 5.48 3.06
C LEU A 293 -21.98 5.02 3.10
N ALA A 294 -22.22 3.88 3.74
CA ALA A 294 -23.56 3.46 4.10
C ALA A 294 -24.11 4.37 5.21
N GLU A 295 -25.42 4.60 5.23
CA GLU A 295 -26.10 5.41 6.24
C GLU A 295 -27.07 4.52 7.05
N PRO A 296 -27.35 4.85 8.33
CA PRO A 296 -26.81 5.96 9.11
C PRO A 296 -25.37 5.70 9.61
N LEU A 297 -24.49 6.71 9.61
CA LEU A 297 -23.08 6.58 10.05
C LEU A 297 -22.91 6.03 11.48
N ALA A 298 -23.85 6.32 12.38
CA ALA A 298 -23.86 5.82 13.75
C ALA A 298 -23.99 4.28 13.85
N GLU A 299 -24.55 3.64 12.82
CA GLU A 299 -24.78 2.19 12.79
C GLU A 299 -23.84 1.45 11.83
N THR A 300 -23.19 2.18 10.93
CA THR A 300 -22.43 1.64 9.80
C THR A 300 -20.94 1.97 9.88
N THR A 301 -20.52 2.64 10.95
CA THR A 301 -19.12 2.93 11.25
C THR A 301 -18.81 2.59 12.71
N ALA A 302 -17.55 2.27 12.98
CA ALA A 302 -17.06 2.04 14.33
C ALA A 302 -15.62 2.55 14.46
N ARG A 303 -15.26 3.08 15.63
CA ARG A 303 -13.89 3.47 15.95
C ARG A 303 -13.56 3.10 17.38
N GLY A 304 -12.31 2.73 17.62
CA GLY A 304 -11.86 2.33 18.94
C GLY A 304 -10.44 2.73 19.27
N GLN A 305 -10.09 2.66 20.54
CA GLN A 305 -8.76 2.92 21.09
C GLN A 305 -8.35 1.75 21.98
N TYR A 306 -7.17 1.14 21.75
CA TYR A 306 -6.78 -0.02 22.54
C TYR A 306 -6.48 0.36 24.00
N GLY A 307 -7.07 -0.40 24.90
CA GLY A 307 -6.77 -0.41 26.33
C GLY A 307 -5.71 -1.46 26.69
N PRO A 308 -5.36 -1.56 27.99
CA PRO A 308 -4.47 -2.60 28.47
C PRO A 308 -5.07 -3.98 28.18
N GLY A 309 -4.21 -4.98 27.98
CA GLY A 309 -4.63 -6.33 27.65
C GLY A 309 -3.46 -7.28 27.49
N TRP A 310 -3.66 -8.36 26.73
CA TRP A 310 -2.67 -9.41 26.53
C TRP A 310 -2.37 -9.61 25.05
N GLN A 311 -1.09 -9.45 24.67
CA GLN A 311 -0.61 -9.77 23.31
C GLN A 311 0.45 -10.86 23.42
N GLY A 312 0.21 -12.03 22.81
CA GLY A 312 1.20 -13.12 22.82
C GLY A 312 1.64 -13.54 24.23
N SER A 313 0.69 -13.62 25.18
CA SER A 313 0.94 -13.92 26.59
C SER A 313 1.78 -12.88 27.36
N GLN A 314 1.95 -11.68 26.81
CA GLN A 314 2.56 -10.55 27.50
C GLN A 314 1.51 -9.48 27.79
N GLN A 315 1.52 -8.94 29.01
CA GLN A 315 0.69 -7.81 29.36
C GLN A 315 1.21 -6.55 28.66
N VAL A 316 0.33 -5.82 28.00
CA VAL A 316 0.66 -4.62 27.25
C VAL A 316 -0.18 -3.44 27.72
N PRO A 317 0.39 -2.21 27.76
CA PRO A 317 -0.34 -1.03 28.19
C PRO A 317 -1.37 -0.57 27.15
N GLY A 318 -2.35 0.21 27.59
CA GLY A 318 -3.27 0.92 26.68
C GLY A 318 -2.60 2.11 25.98
N LEU A 319 -3.24 2.65 24.94
CA LEU A 319 -2.67 3.78 24.18
C LEU A 319 -2.33 4.97 25.08
N LEU A 320 -3.27 5.33 25.96
CA LEU A 320 -3.12 6.47 26.87
C LEU A 320 -2.02 6.24 27.91
N GLU A 321 -1.55 5.02 28.09
CA GLU A 321 -0.45 4.65 28.99
C GLU A 321 0.91 4.65 28.27
N GLU A 322 0.93 4.62 26.93
CA GLU A 322 2.17 4.66 26.15
C GLU A 322 2.88 6.02 26.26
N GLU A 323 4.21 5.99 26.25
CA GLU A 323 5.04 7.19 26.31
C GLU A 323 4.84 8.06 25.07
N GLY A 324 4.69 9.37 25.29
CA GLY A 324 4.52 10.37 24.22
C GLY A 324 3.06 10.62 23.79
N PHE A 325 2.10 9.80 24.19
CA PHE A 325 0.67 10.03 23.89
C PHE A 325 -0.01 10.90 24.95
N SER A 326 -0.92 11.77 24.51
CA SER A 326 -1.75 12.55 25.41
C SER A 326 -2.71 11.66 26.19
N LYS A 327 -2.83 11.87 27.51
CA LYS A 327 -3.83 11.20 28.38
C LYS A 327 -5.28 11.53 27.99
N THR A 328 -5.48 12.55 27.17
CA THR A 328 -6.79 12.98 26.66
C THR A 328 -6.96 12.72 25.16
N SER A 329 -6.04 11.98 24.52
CA SER A 329 -6.11 11.69 23.09
C SER A 329 -7.44 11.03 22.70
N THR A 330 -8.05 11.56 21.64
CA THR A 330 -9.24 11.00 20.97
C THR A 330 -8.88 10.25 19.70
N THR A 331 -7.59 10.03 19.44
CA THR A 331 -7.10 9.32 18.25
C THR A 331 -7.52 7.86 18.29
N GLU A 332 -8.17 7.40 17.23
CA GLU A 332 -8.56 6.00 17.09
C GLU A 332 -7.38 5.12 16.64
N THR A 333 -7.26 3.95 17.25
CA THR A 333 -6.30 2.90 16.89
C THR A 333 -6.98 1.71 16.19
N PHE A 334 -8.30 1.76 16.11
CA PHE A 334 -9.16 0.87 15.33
C PHE A 334 -10.19 1.71 14.58
N ALA A 335 -10.46 1.37 13.34
CA ALA A 335 -11.51 1.98 12.54
C ALA A 335 -12.18 0.91 11.66
N ALA A 336 -13.50 0.99 11.55
CA ALA A 336 -14.28 0.21 10.61
C ALA A 336 -15.36 1.06 9.97
N ILE A 337 -15.58 0.87 8.66
CA ILE A 337 -16.61 1.57 7.89
C ILE A 337 -17.33 0.58 6.96
N THR A 338 -18.60 0.86 6.70
CA THR A 338 -19.40 0.16 5.69
C THR A 338 -19.55 1.05 4.47
N LEU A 339 -19.25 0.49 3.30
CA LEU A 339 -19.30 1.18 2.02
C LEU A 339 -20.30 0.48 1.09
N GLU A 340 -20.95 1.28 0.25
CA GLU A 340 -21.77 0.82 -0.87
C GLU A 340 -21.12 1.29 -2.17
N VAL A 341 -21.06 0.40 -3.17
CA VAL A 341 -20.58 0.73 -4.52
C VAL A 341 -21.79 0.79 -5.44
N ASP A 342 -22.16 2.00 -5.86
CA ASP A 342 -23.34 2.27 -6.69
C ASP A 342 -23.09 1.89 -8.17
N SER A 343 -22.83 0.59 -8.40
CA SER A 343 -22.68 -0.01 -9.73
C SER A 343 -23.64 -1.19 -9.89
N ARG A 344 -23.96 -1.57 -11.13
CA ARG A 344 -24.82 -2.73 -11.39
C ARG A 344 -24.25 -4.02 -10.82
N ARG A 345 -22.92 -4.17 -10.83
CA ARG A 345 -22.21 -5.35 -10.33
C ARG A 345 -22.36 -5.50 -8.81
N TRP A 346 -22.38 -4.39 -8.07
CA TRP A 346 -22.28 -4.38 -6.61
C TRP A 346 -23.51 -3.81 -5.89
N ALA A 347 -24.56 -3.42 -6.61
CA ALA A 347 -25.78 -2.89 -6.02
C ALA A 347 -26.33 -3.80 -4.91
N GLY A 348 -26.45 -3.24 -3.70
CA GLY A 348 -26.95 -3.94 -2.51
C GLY A 348 -25.94 -4.85 -1.80
N VAL A 349 -24.68 -4.91 -2.25
CA VAL A 349 -23.61 -5.66 -1.58
C VAL A 349 -22.77 -4.70 -0.72
N PRO A 350 -22.79 -4.81 0.61
CA PRO A 350 -21.96 -3.97 1.46
C PRO A 350 -20.49 -4.42 1.44
N PHE A 351 -19.60 -3.43 1.45
CA PHE A 351 -18.16 -3.60 1.64
C PHE A 351 -17.79 -3.14 3.05
N TYR A 352 -17.37 -4.08 3.88
CA TYR A 352 -16.91 -3.80 5.24
C TYR A 352 -15.40 -3.69 5.28
N LEU A 353 -14.89 -2.51 5.60
CA LEU A 353 -13.46 -2.24 5.74
C LEU A 353 -13.15 -2.12 7.23
N ARG A 354 -12.13 -2.82 7.72
CA ARG A 354 -11.63 -2.62 9.08
C ARG A 354 -10.11 -2.65 9.17
N THR A 355 -9.60 -1.85 10.10
CA THR A 355 -8.19 -1.81 10.46
C THR A 355 -8.02 -1.61 11.96
N GLY A 356 -6.90 -2.09 12.51
CA GLY A 356 -6.53 -1.71 13.87
C GLY A 356 -5.17 -2.22 14.32
N LYS A 357 -4.65 -1.54 15.36
CA LYS A 357 -3.45 -1.92 16.12
C LYS A 357 -3.83 -2.80 17.32
N ARG A 358 -2.87 -3.55 17.86
CA ARG A 358 -3.09 -4.45 19.02
C ARG A 358 -4.27 -5.41 18.84
N LEU A 359 -4.48 -5.88 17.61
CA LEU A 359 -5.49 -6.89 17.32
C LEU A 359 -4.94 -8.30 17.55
N GLY A 360 -5.83 -9.30 17.54
CA GLY A 360 -5.48 -10.68 17.90
C GLY A 360 -4.33 -11.28 17.10
N ARG A 361 -4.14 -10.86 15.84
CA ARG A 361 -2.96 -11.21 15.03
C ARG A 361 -2.79 -10.25 13.86
N ARG A 362 -1.57 -10.21 13.29
CA ARG A 362 -1.31 -9.55 12.01
C ARG A 362 -1.94 -10.30 10.84
N VAL A 363 -2.77 -9.62 10.04
CA VAL A 363 -3.35 -10.15 8.81
C VAL A 363 -3.88 -9.05 7.90
N THR A 364 -3.71 -9.22 6.59
CA THR A 364 -4.35 -8.45 5.53
C THR A 364 -5.06 -9.44 4.61
N GLU A 365 -6.39 -9.38 4.53
CA GLU A 365 -7.17 -10.28 3.69
C GLU A 365 -8.41 -9.58 3.09
N ILE A 366 -8.85 -10.10 1.94
CA ILE A 366 -10.11 -9.76 1.28
C ILE A 366 -10.96 -11.04 1.26
N ALA A 367 -12.16 -11.00 1.84
CA ALA A 367 -13.09 -12.11 1.85
C ALA A 367 -14.38 -11.74 1.11
N LEU A 368 -14.66 -12.46 0.03
CA LEU A 368 -15.95 -12.43 -0.65
C LEU A 368 -16.81 -13.53 -0.04
N VAL A 369 -17.86 -13.16 0.68
CA VAL A 369 -18.79 -14.11 1.29
C VAL A 369 -19.99 -14.27 0.37
N PHE A 370 -20.28 -15.51 -0.03
CA PHE A 370 -21.36 -15.81 -0.95
C PHE A 370 -22.70 -15.98 -0.23
N LYS A 371 -23.78 -15.65 -0.94
CA LYS A 371 -25.14 -15.91 -0.50
C LYS A 371 -25.35 -17.41 -0.31
N ARG A 372 -26.13 -17.76 0.70
CA ARG A 372 -26.61 -19.14 0.85
C ARG A 372 -27.52 -19.51 -0.32
N ALA A 373 -27.43 -20.76 -0.76
CA ALA A 373 -28.33 -21.27 -1.77
C ALA A 373 -29.80 -21.12 -1.31
N PRO A 374 -30.70 -20.60 -2.16
CA PRO A 374 -32.08 -20.31 -1.76
C PRO A 374 -32.87 -21.58 -1.42
N HIS A 375 -32.47 -22.72 -1.98
CA HIS A 375 -33.03 -24.02 -1.66
C HIS A 375 -31.91 -25.04 -1.48
N LEU A 376 -31.98 -25.80 -0.39
CA LEU A 376 -31.12 -26.93 -0.10
C LEU A 376 -32.03 -28.17 -0.03
N PRO A 377 -31.76 -29.24 -0.80
CA PRO A 377 -32.52 -30.50 -0.72
C PRO A 377 -32.14 -31.34 0.53
N PHE A 378 -31.53 -30.70 1.54
CA PHE A 378 -31.03 -31.32 2.75
C PHE A 378 -31.94 -30.95 3.93
N ASP A 379 -32.17 -31.88 4.85
CA ASP A 379 -32.86 -31.58 6.11
C ASP A 379 -32.01 -30.63 6.96
N SER A 380 -32.63 -29.84 7.84
CA SER A 380 -31.94 -28.81 8.63
C SER A 380 -30.79 -29.35 9.50
N THR A 381 -30.88 -30.61 9.95
CA THR A 381 -29.81 -31.29 10.73
C THR A 381 -28.64 -31.73 9.87
N MET A 382 -28.81 -31.83 8.55
CA MET A 382 -27.77 -32.30 7.61
C MET A 382 -26.80 -31.17 7.20
N THR A 383 -27.19 -29.92 7.46
CA THR A 383 -26.42 -28.70 7.11
C THR A 383 -26.20 -27.78 8.30
N GLU A 384 -26.33 -28.30 9.53
CA GLU A 384 -26.19 -27.51 10.76
C GLU A 384 -24.80 -26.86 10.87
N GLU A 385 -23.77 -27.58 10.42
CA GLU A 385 -22.39 -27.10 10.36
C GLU A 385 -22.01 -26.43 9.03
N LEU A 386 -22.96 -26.23 8.11
CA LEU A 386 -22.69 -25.57 6.83
C LEU A 386 -22.66 -24.05 6.99
N GLY A 387 -21.47 -23.47 6.84
CA GLY A 387 -21.27 -22.03 6.88
C GLY A 387 -21.70 -21.34 5.59
N ALA A 388 -21.21 -20.12 5.39
CA ALA A 388 -21.29 -19.44 4.11
C ALA A 388 -20.05 -19.81 3.26
N ASN A 389 -20.25 -20.09 1.97
CA ASN A 389 -19.12 -20.23 1.07
C ASN A 389 -18.36 -18.89 1.03
N ALA A 390 -17.05 -18.97 0.91
CA ALA A 390 -16.22 -17.76 0.88
C ALA A 390 -15.00 -17.95 -0.01
N LEU A 391 -14.64 -16.89 -0.74
CA LEU A 391 -13.35 -16.78 -1.40
C LEU A 391 -12.51 -15.77 -0.63
N VAL A 392 -11.41 -16.24 -0.04
CA VAL A 392 -10.53 -15.44 0.81
C VAL A 392 -9.19 -15.28 0.12
N ILE A 393 -8.78 -14.04 -0.12
CA ILE A 393 -7.47 -13.67 -0.67
C ILE A 393 -6.63 -13.15 0.49
N ARG A 394 -5.58 -13.88 0.84
CA ARG A 394 -4.60 -13.47 1.84
C ARG A 394 -3.51 -12.65 1.18
N VAL A 395 -3.44 -11.38 1.56
CA VAL A 395 -2.44 -10.42 1.06
C VAL A 395 -1.15 -10.52 1.87
N GLN A 396 -1.23 -10.72 3.19
CA GLN A 396 -0.11 -11.02 4.09
C GLN A 396 -0.63 -11.33 5.51
N PRO A 397 0.10 -12.07 6.36
CA PRO A 397 1.10 -13.06 5.97
C PRO A 397 0.45 -14.23 5.21
N ASP A 398 1.24 -15.25 4.87
CA ASP A 398 0.78 -16.49 4.24
C ASP A 398 0.00 -16.24 2.95
N GLU A 399 0.65 -15.50 2.05
CA GLU A 399 0.16 -15.08 0.75
C GLU A 399 -0.51 -16.24 -0.01
N GLY A 400 -1.77 -16.06 -0.39
CA GLY A 400 -2.53 -17.17 -0.97
C GLY A 400 -4.02 -16.91 -1.17
N VAL A 401 -4.73 -17.96 -1.57
CA VAL A 401 -6.18 -17.94 -1.82
C VAL A 401 -6.81 -19.17 -1.19
N THR A 402 -7.94 -18.98 -0.50
CA THR A 402 -8.77 -20.06 0.04
C THR A 402 -10.16 -19.98 -0.52
N LEU A 403 -10.66 -21.12 -1.00
CA LEU A 403 -12.08 -21.31 -1.29
C LEU A 403 -12.69 -22.21 -0.21
N ARG A 404 -13.62 -21.68 0.57
CA ARG A 404 -14.41 -22.42 1.56
C ARG A 404 -15.74 -22.84 0.96
N PHE A 405 -16.07 -24.12 1.01
CA PHE A 405 -17.32 -24.69 0.52
C PHE A 405 -17.77 -25.90 1.33
N GLY A 406 -19.02 -26.31 1.17
CA GLY A 406 -19.57 -27.48 1.84
C GLY A 406 -19.17 -28.79 1.15
N SER A 407 -18.76 -29.79 1.93
CA SER A 407 -18.50 -31.15 1.44
C SER A 407 -19.12 -32.20 2.35
N LYS A 408 -19.43 -33.36 1.77
CA LYS A 408 -19.99 -34.50 2.52
C LYS A 408 -18.94 -35.04 3.49
N VAL A 409 -19.31 -35.17 4.76
CA VAL A 409 -18.51 -35.88 5.76
C VAL A 409 -18.41 -37.37 5.39
N PRO A 410 -17.20 -37.97 5.34
CA PRO A 410 -17.05 -39.40 5.14
C PRO A 410 -17.85 -40.20 6.19
N GLY A 411 -18.86 -40.95 5.74
CA GLY A 411 -19.76 -41.66 6.64
C GLY A 411 -21.03 -42.16 5.95
N THR A 412 -21.86 -42.84 6.74
CA THR A 412 -23.15 -43.40 6.33
C THR A 412 -24.27 -42.34 6.33
N ALA A 413 -24.19 -41.35 7.23
CA ALA A 413 -25.08 -40.21 7.25
C ALA A 413 -24.75 -39.23 6.11
N MET A 414 -25.76 -38.50 5.64
CA MET A 414 -25.56 -37.41 4.71
C MET A 414 -25.49 -36.11 5.51
N GLU A 415 -24.27 -35.72 5.85
CA GLU A 415 -23.93 -34.53 6.63
C GLU A 415 -22.94 -33.70 5.83
N VAL A 416 -23.15 -32.39 5.77
CA VAL A 416 -22.32 -31.45 5.02
C VAL A 416 -21.63 -30.49 5.99
N ARG A 417 -20.30 -30.40 5.87
CA ARG A 417 -19.46 -29.48 6.66
C ARG A 417 -18.60 -28.62 5.76
N ASP A 418 -18.16 -27.49 6.28
CA ASP A 418 -17.22 -26.62 5.57
C ASP A 418 -15.85 -27.30 5.43
N VAL A 419 -15.31 -27.25 4.21
CA VAL A 419 -13.93 -27.63 3.87
C VAL A 419 -13.26 -26.49 3.11
N ASN A 420 -11.93 -26.48 3.12
CA ASN A 420 -11.12 -25.49 2.42
C ASN A 420 -10.34 -26.12 1.27
N MET A 421 -10.31 -25.45 0.13
CA MET A 421 -9.26 -25.61 -0.88
C MET A 421 -8.30 -24.44 -0.77
N ASP A 422 -7.03 -24.74 -0.52
CA ASP A 422 -6.00 -23.75 -0.22
C ASP A 422 -4.91 -23.71 -1.29
N PHE A 423 -4.59 -22.50 -1.71
CA PHE A 423 -3.43 -22.16 -2.52
C PHE A 423 -2.49 -21.26 -1.70
N SER A 424 -1.20 -21.59 -1.67
CA SER A 424 -0.14 -20.83 -1.02
C SER A 424 0.96 -20.48 -2.02
N TYR A 425 1.38 -19.22 -2.03
CA TYR A 425 2.48 -18.74 -2.88
C TYR A 425 3.80 -19.44 -2.55
N GLU A 426 4.13 -19.55 -1.26
CA GLU A 426 5.37 -20.18 -0.79
C GLU A 426 5.47 -21.65 -1.25
N GLN A 427 4.35 -22.37 -1.27
CA GLN A 427 4.31 -23.77 -1.70
C GLN A 427 4.34 -23.93 -3.21
N ALA A 428 3.71 -23.01 -3.95
CA ALA A 428 3.56 -23.10 -5.39
C ALA A 428 4.74 -22.51 -6.17
N PHE A 429 5.44 -21.52 -5.60
CA PHE A 429 6.53 -20.81 -6.22
C PHE A 429 7.77 -20.85 -5.34
N THR A 430 8.91 -21.26 -5.92
CA THR A 430 10.20 -21.39 -5.21
C THR A 430 10.99 -20.08 -5.12
N GLU A 431 10.44 -18.97 -5.60
CA GLU A 431 11.11 -17.66 -5.58
C GLU A 431 10.52 -16.76 -4.50
N GLU A 432 11.39 -16.12 -3.70
CA GLU A 432 10.95 -15.07 -2.80
C GLU A 432 10.41 -13.87 -3.60
N SER A 433 9.17 -13.51 -3.29
CA SER A 433 8.55 -12.30 -3.86
C SER A 433 9.40 -11.07 -3.50
N PRO A 434 9.66 -10.16 -4.46
CA PRO A 434 10.33 -8.89 -4.18
C PRO A 434 9.65 -8.12 -3.05
N GLU A 435 10.43 -7.34 -2.31
CA GLU A 435 9.85 -6.40 -1.34
C GLU A 435 9.08 -5.30 -2.11
N ALA A 436 8.01 -4.77 -1.52
CA ALA A 436 7.15 -3.79 -2.18
C ALA A 436 7.93 -2.57 -2.73
N TYR A 437 8.91 -2.04 -1.98
CA TYR A 437 9.75 -0.92 -2.41
C TYR A 437 10.71 -1.32 -3.53
N GLU A 438 11.22 -2.55 -3.55
CA GLU A 438 12.03 -3.06 -4.66
C GLU A 438 11.24 -2.95 -5.97
N ARG A 439 9.99 -3.42 -5.94
CA ARG A 439 9.10 -3.36 -7.09
C ARG A 439 8.73 -1.93 -7.48
N LEU A 440 8.29 -1.13 -6.53
CA LEU A 440 7.84 0.23 -6.80
C LEU A 440 8.98 1.12 -7.31
N ILE A 441 10.19 1.00 -6.77
CA ILE A 441 11.35 1.74 -7.30
C ILE A 441 11.61 1.33 -8.75
N LEU A 442 11.60 0.03 -9.05
CA LEU A 442 11.78 -0.42 -10.44
C LEU A 442 10.71 0.14 -11.39
N ASP A 443 9.44 0.12 -10.99
CA ASP A 443 8.34 0.64 -11.81
C ASP A 443 8.45 2.17 -12.00
N VAL A 444 8.93 2.92 -10.99
CA VAL A 444 9.29 4.34 -11.15
C VAL A 444 10.38 4.52 -12.20
N LEU A 445 11.43 3.70 -12.19
CA LEU A 445 12.54 3.81 -13.16
C LEU A 445 12.14 3.35 -14.57
N LEU A 446 11.20 2.43 -14.68
CA LEU A 446 10.61 1.99 -15.95
C LEU A 446 9.57 2.99 -16.50
N GLY A 447 8.94 3.79 -15.63
CA GLY A 447 7.88 4.72 -16.01
C GLY A 447 6.53 4.05 -16.11
N GLU A 448 6.23 3.13 -15.20
CA GLU A 448 5.01 2.34 -15.17
C GLU A 448 4.12 2.77 -13.99
N PRO A 449 3.17 3.70 -14.18
CA PRO A 449 2.37 4.26 -13.09
C PRO A 449 1.20 3.36 -12.64
N SER A 450 1.05 2.13 -13.16
CA SER A 450 -0.12 1.27 -12.89
C SER A 450 -0.37 0.98 -11.40
N LEU A 451 0.69 0.95 -10.59
CA LEU A 451 0.63 0.65 -9.15
C LEU A 451 0.63 1.91 -8.28
N PHE A 452 0.54 3.10 -8.87
CA PHE A 452 0.65 4.37 -8.15
C PHE A 452 -0.69 5.11 -8.24
N PRO A 453 -1.30 5.48 -7.09
CA PRO A 453 -2.53 6.26 -7.11
C PRO A 453 -2.30 7.64 -7.75
N VAL A 454 -3.20 8.01 -8.66
CA VAL A 454 -3.25 9.35 -9.24
C VAL A 454 -4.06 10.32 -8.37
N ASN A 455 -3.98 11.62 -8.64
CA ASN A 455 -4.73 12.67 -7.92
C ASN A 455 -6.20 12.31 -7.71
N ALA A 456 -6.87 11.91 -8.79
CA ALA A 456 -8.29 11.58 -8.76
C ALA A 456 -8.60 10.45 -7.78
N GLU A 457 -7.74 9.42 -7.70
CA GLU A 457 -7.93 8.33 -6.76
C GLU A 457 -7.77 8.79 -5.30
N VAL A 458 -6.72 9.59 -5.02
CA VAL A 458 -6.48 10.13 -3.67
C VAL A 458 -7.62 11.04 -3.22
N GLU A 459 -8.07 11.94 -4.09
CA GLU A 459 -9.18 12.86 -3.78
C GLU A 459 -10.50 12.12 -3.59
N LEU A 460 -10.79 11.11 -4.42
CA LEU A 460 -11.99 10.29 -4.24
C LEU A 460 -11.94 9.50 -2.93
N SER A 461 -10.77 8.96 -2.57
CA SER A 461 -10.59 8.30 -1.28
C SER A 461 -10.88 9.22 -0.10
N TRP A 462 -10.41 10.47 -0.14
CA TRP A 462 -10.75 11.47 0.88
C TRP A 462 -12.23 11.83 0.89
N ARG A 463 -12.83 12.04 -0.29
CA ARG A 463 -14.25 12.33 -0.41
C ARG A 463 -15.14 11.22 0.19
N ILE A 464 -14.70 9.96 0.12
CA ILE A 464 -15.38 8.83 0.75
C ILE A 464 -15.20 8.85 2.28
N LEU A 465 -13.99 9.13 2.76
CA LEU A 465 -13.64 8.97 4.18
C LEU A 465 -14.00 10.19 5.05
N ASP A 466 -13.85 11.41 4.53
CA ASP A 466 -14.05 12.67 5.27
C ASP A 466 -15.36 12.71 6.06
N PRO A 467 -16.54 12.30 5.51
CA PRO A 467 -17.79 12.34 6.27
C PRO A 467 -17.78 11.44 7.52
N ALA A 468 -17.08 10.29 7.48
CA ALA A 468 -16.94 9.43 8.66
C ALA A 468 -16.04 10.09 9.72
N LEU A 469 -14.96 10.76 9.29
CA LEU A 469 -14.06 11.49 10.18
C LEU A 469 -14.76 12.67 10.85
N ASP A 470 -15.55 13.44 10.09
CA ASP A 470 -16.34 14.57 10.59
C ASP A 470 -17.39 14.12 11.59
N PHE A 471 -18.12 13.04 11.27
CA PHE A 471 -19.09 12.43 12.18
C PHE A 471 -18.42 12.00 13.48
N TRP A 472 -17.33 11.27 13.41
CA TRP A 472 -16.57 10.83 14.58
C TRP A 472 -16.00 11.99 15.40
N ALA A 473 -15.57 13.08 14.78
CA ALA A 473 -15.13 14.27 15.51
C ALA A 473 -16.25 14.85 16.41
N SER A 474 -17.53 14.66 16.04
CA SER A 474 -18.69 15.12 16.82
C SER A 474 -19.13 14.16 17.95
N GLU A 475 -18.84 12.86 17.84
CA GLU A 475 -19.30 11.80 18.75
C GLU A 475 -18.42 11.61 20.03
N GLY A 476 -17.36 12.42 20.21
CA GLY A 476 -16.53 12.38 21.43
C GLY A 476 -15.35 11.40 21.38
N LYS A 477 -15.22 10.51 22.37
CA LYS A 477 -14.07 9.59 22.50
C LYS A 477 -14.32 8.25 21.77
N PRO A 478 -13.28 7.62 21.18
CA PRO A 478 -13.39 6.26 20.64
C PRO A 478 -13.73 5.23 21.73
N GLU A 479 -14.37 4.13 21.35
CA GLU A 479 -14.67 3.02 22.26
C GLU A 479 -13.38 2.27 22.66
N THR A 480 -13.21 1.98 23.94
CA THR A 480 -12.05 1.20 24.40
C THR A 480 -12.21 -0.27 24.04
N TYR A 481 -11.17 -0.90 23.49
CA TYR A 481 -11.12 -2.35 23.28
C TYR A 481 -9.87 -2.97 23.90
N GLU A 482 -9.96 -4.19 24.41
CA GLU A 482 -8.83 -4.87 25.03
C GLU A 482 -7.76 -5.25 23.99
N SER A 483 -6.49 -4.94 24.27
CA SER A 483 -5.37 -5.37 23.41
C SER A 483 -5.31 -6.89 23.27
N GLY A 484 -5.12 -7.38 22.04
CA GLY A 484 -5.15 -8.80 21.69
C GLY A 484 -6.53 -9.31 21.25
N THR A 485 -7.56 -8.49 21.29
CA THR A 485 -8.90 -8.83 20.80
C THR A 485 -9.12 -8.37 19.34
N TRP A 486 -10.35 -8.43 18.83
CA TRP A 486 -10.67 -8.13 17.42
C TRP A 486 -11.35 -6.76 17.20
N GLY A 487 -11.21 -5.86 18.18
CA GLY A 487 -11.74 -4.50 18.13
C GLY A 487 -12.90 -4.25 19.11
N PRO A 488 -13.50 -3.06 19.06
CA PRO A 488 -14.59 -2.64 19.94
C PRO A 488 -15.92 -3.35 19.63
N GLN A 489 -16.85 -3.36 20.60
CA GLN A 489 -18.15 -4.03 20.45
C GLN A 489 -18.98 -3.38 19.34
N SER A 490 -18.92 -2.05 19.19
CA SER A 490 -19.59 -1.33 18.10
C SER A 490 -19.25 -1.87 16.70
N ALA A 491 -18.02 -2.37 16.49
CA ALA A 491 -17.63 -2.95 15.22
C ALA A 491 -18.33 -4.29 14.92
N PHE A 492 -18.65 -5.08 15.95
CA PHE A 492 -19.42 -6.33 15.79
C PHE A 492 -20.90 -6.03 15.60
N ASP A 493 -21.44 -5.09 16.39
CA ASP A 493 -22.84 -4.67 16.30
C ASP A 493 -23.17 -4.12 14.90
N MET A 494 -22.22 -3.42 14.28
CA MET A 494 -22.32 -2.91 12.90
C MET A 494 -22.72 -4.00 11.88
N LEU A 495 -22.13 -5.20 11.95
CA LEU A 495 -22.46 -6.31 11.04
C LEU A 495 -23.69 -7.09 11.52
N ALA A 496 -23.80 -7.30 12.84
CA ALA A 496 -24.85 -8.08 13.47
C ALA A 496 -26.26 -7.53 13.17
N ARG A 497 -26.40 -6.21 13.01
CA ARG A 497 -27.64 -5.53 12.56
C ARG A 497 -28.22 -6.11 11.27
N THR A 498 -27.36 -6.64 10.40
CA THR A 498 -27.77 -7.26 9.13
C THR A 498 -27.66 -8.78 9.14
N GLY A 499 -27.50 -9.39 10.31
CA GLY A 499 -27.33 -10.84 10.47
C GLY A 499 -26.00 -11.36 9.93
N ARG A 500 -24.96 -10.52 9.94
CA ARG A 500 -23.61 -10.84 9.46
C ARG A 500 -22.62 -10.79 10.61
N ASP A 501 -21.49 -11.46 10.43
CA ASP A 501 -20.38 -11.48 11.38
C ASP A 501 -19.06 -11.19 10.68
N TRP A 502 -18.14 -10.56 11.41
CA TRP A 502 -16.77 -10.48 10.94
C TRP A 502 -16.17 -11.87 10.82
N ARG A 503 -15.54 -12.13 9.68
CA ARG A 503 -14.67 -13.27 9.54
C ARG A 503 -13.57 -13.18 10.60
N ARG A 504 -13.30 -14.31 11.26
CA ARG A 504 -12.12 -14.49 12.12
C ARG A 504 -11.03 -15.09 11.24
N PRO A 505 -10.00 -14.31 10.91
CA PRO A 505 -8.96 -14.73 10.00
C PRO A 505 -8.34 -16.06 10.40
#